data_AF-A0A9D1D623-F1
#
_entry.id   AF-A0A9D1D623-F1
#
_cell.length_a   1.000
_cell.length_b   1.000
_cell.length_c   1.000
_cell.angle_alpha   90.00
_cell.angle_beta   90.00
_cell.angle_gamma   90.00
#
_symmetry.space_group_name_H-M   'P 1'
#
loop_
_entity.id
_entity.type
_entity.pdbx_description
1 polymer ?
#
loop_
_entity_poly.entity_id
_entity_poly.type
_entity_poly.pdbx_seq_one_letter_code
_entity_poly.pdbx_strand_id
1 'polypeptide(L)'
;MMEQTTSFDAYKQKFKQYAARFDASDGRIALKIVHTDAVVTIMDRLCTLRALPEHTRQLALLCALFHDIGRFEQLCQYNTFLDHKSVDHAALGCQVLKEQEMLKELPESDQKKILTAISNHNRLEIEESAASDEECLTLCRLLRDADKCDIFRVFATDDMKDVIGVPDEAVTGETISPEVLAAIREHRCVDKRIRKTYLDFWVSFLGFFFDLNYPESIVITKNQGYYRMPFDRVIFTNPEGKKQVEEVLEIMETYLRNFSQESAGTSLSLRVPEQLQEFFRLHPKMALAFSGGTDSAYLLYAAQTCGCQVRAYYVSTSFQPEFELEDARRLALELGADIKILTLDVLQQDSVRANPKDRCYYCKNAIFHEILSAAASDGFTEIMDGTNASDDADDRPGMRALKELKVLSPLRLCGVTKKALREYSRNAGLFTWNKPAYACLATRIPAGTAINSAILSDVEWAETELSRLGFFDFRVRVRKEDETETSTSWSARLQITEAQLPLLLEKRSVLLSLLKTRFDSVSLDLELRAPSC
;
A
#
# COMPACT_ATOMS: atom_id res chain seq x y z
N MET A 1 -4.19 -17.06 -34.32
CA MET A 1 -3.52 -15.79 -34.65
C MET A 1 -3.67 -14.91 -33.44
N MET A 2 -2.57 -14.51 -32.79
CA MET A 2 -2.63 -13.61 -31.63
C MET A 2 -2.95 -12.21 -32.14
N GLU A 3 -4.12 -11.68 -31.81
CA GLU A 3 -4.44 -10.27 -31.99
C GLU A 3 -3.48 -9.45 -31.14
N GLN A 4 -2.82 -8.47 -31.77
CA GLN A 4 -2.00 -7.48 -31.08
C GLN A 4 -2.96 -6.58 -30.28
N THR A 5 -3.04 -6.78 -28.97
CA THR A 5 -3.77 -5.86 -28.09
C THR A 5 -3.09 -4.50 -28.14
N THR A 6 -3.79 -3.46 -28.60
CA THR A 6 -3.30 -2.08 -28.56
C THR A 6 -3.01 -1.68 -27.12
N SER A 7 -1.81 -1.15 -26.84
CA SER A 7 -1.46 -0.75 -25.47
C SER A 7 -2.26 0.48 -25.02
N PHE A 8 -2.48 0.62 -23.72
CA PHE A 8 -3.13 1.80 -23.14
C PHE A 8 -2.43 3.12 -23.52
N ASP A 9 -1.11 3.10 -23.73
CA ASP A 9 -0.36 4.29 -24.17
C ASP A 9 -0.77 4.75 -25.57
N ALA A 10 -1.13 3.84 -26.47
CA ALA A 10 -1.65 4.22 -27.78
C ALA A 10 -2.99 4.97 -27.67
N TYR A 11 -3.88 4.56 -26.76
CA TYR A 11 -5.12 5.29 -26.49
C TYR A 11 -4.88 6.65 -25.83
N LYS A 12 -3.90 6.76 -24.91
CA LYS A 12 -3.46 8.04 -24.37
C LYS A 12 -2.99 9.00 -25.47
N GLN A 13 -2.26 8.49 -26.47
CA GLN A 13 -1.86 9.33 -27.62
C GLN A 13 -3.06 9.75 -28.48
N LYS A 14 -4.03 8.87 -28.71
CA LYS A 14 -5.30 9.22 -29.40
C LYS A 14 -6.03 10.34 -28.66
N PHE A 15 -6.16 10.24 -27.34
CA PHE A 15 -6.76 11.29 -26.52
C PHE A 15 -5.99 12.62 -26.62
N LYS A 16 -4.66 12.59 -26.51
CA LYS A 16 -3.81 13.80 -26.65
C LYS A 16 -3.98 14.47 -28.01
N GLN A 17 -4.03 13.69 -29.10
CA GLN A 17 -4.25 14.21 -30.45
C GLN A 17 -5.64 14.84 -30.62
N TYR A 18 -6.65 14.28 -29.95
CA TYR A 18 -7.99 14.87 -29.92
C TYR A 18 -8.00 16.19 -29.13
N ALA A 19 -7.46 16.19 -27.91
CA ALA A 19 -7.42 17.37 -27.04
C ALA A 19 -6.60 18.52 -27.65
N ALA A 20 -5.56 18.22 -28.42
CA ALA A 20 -4.72 19.20 -29.11
C ALA A 20 -5.46 20.03 -30.18
N ARG A 21 -6.68 19.66 -30.56
CA ARG A 21 -7.54 20.44 -31.47
C ARG A 21 -8.20 21.64 -30.78
N PHE A 22 -8.16 21.68 -29.45
CA PHE A 22 -8.79 22.72 -28.63
C PHE A 22 -7.72 23.65 -28.05
N ASP A 23 -8.12 24.88 -27.72
CA ASP A 23 -7.21 25.88 -27.19
C ASP A 23 -6.81 25.55 -25.74
N ALA A 24 -5.60 25.03 -25.56
CA ALA A 24 -5.05 24.69 -24.24
C ALA A 24 -4.77 25.91 -23.36
N SER A 25 -4.84 27.13 -23.90
CA SER A 25 -4.77 28.37 -23.11
C SER A 25 -6.11 28.75 -22.46
N ASP A 26 -7.23 28.16 -22.89
CA ASP A 26 -8.49 28.24 -22.15
C ASP A 26 -8.39 27.39 -20.87
N GLY A 27 -8.45 28.05 -19.71
CA GLY A 27 -8.35 27.40 -18.41
C GLY A 27 -9.35 26.25 -18.21
N ARG A 28 -10.51 26.30 -18.87
CA ARG A 28 -11.54 25.25 -18.83
C ARG A 28 -11.13 23.99 -19.58
N ILE A 29 -10.42 24.15 -20.71
CA ILE A 29 -9.85 23.02 -21.47
C ILE A 29 -8.68 22.42 -20.69
N ALA A 30 -7.79 23.27 -20.17
CA ALA A 30 -6.65 22.83 -19.36
C ALA A 30 -7.11 22.02 -18.12
N LEU A 31 -8.12 22.52 -17.40
CA LEU A 31 -8.72 21.82 -16.26
C LEU A 31 -9.23 20.43 -16.64
N LYS A 32 -9.86 20.28 -17.82
CA LYS A 32 -10.39 18.98 -18.26
C LYS A 32 -9.31 17.98 -18.63
N ILE A 33 -8.18 18.44 -19.15
CA ILE A 33 -7.01 17.59 -19.39
C ILE A 33 -6.44 17.10 -18.04
N VAL A 34 -6.22 18.02 -17.09
CA VAL A 34 -5.70 17.70 -15.75
C VAL A 34 -6.63 16.75 -15.01
N HIS A 35 -7.93 17.01 -15.02
CA HIS A 35 -8.98 16.14 -14.45
C HIS A 35 -8.90 14.73 -15.03
N THR A 36 -8.84 14.61 -16.37
CA THR A 36 -8.76 13.31 -17.03
C THR A 36 -7.53 12.50 -16.59
N ASP A 37 -6.34 13.13 -16.55
CA ASP A 37 -5.11 12.46 -16.12
C ASP A 37 -5.16 12.04 -14.64
N ALA A 38 -5.79 12.85 -13.79
CA ALA A 38 -5.96 12.55 -12.38
C ALA A 38 -6.97 11.40 -12.15
N VAL A 39 -8.10 11.39 -12.86
CA VAL A 39 -9.08 10.28 -12.83
C VAL A 39 -8.43 8.98 -13.32
N VAL A 40 -7.60 9.01 -14.37
CA VAL A 40 -6.82 7.83 -14.81
C VAL A 40 -5.88 7.33 -13.72
N THR A 41 -5.21 8.23 -13.00
CA THR A 41 -4.30 7.88 -11.89
C THR A 41 -5.05 7.25 -10.72
N ILE A 42 -6.20 7.81 -10.35
CA ILE A 42 -7.06 7.28 -9.30
C ILE A 42 -7.63 5.91 -9.73
N MET A 43 -8.07 5.78 -10.97
CA MET A 43 -8.58 4.53 -11.53
C MET A 43 -7.53 3.42 -11.46
N ASP A 44 -6.28 3.69 -11.85
CA ASP A 44 -5.19 2.70 -11.75
C ASP A 44 -4.95 2.27 -10.29
N ARG A 45 -5.02 3.22 -9.36
CA ARG A 45 -4.91 2.94 -7.92
C ARG A 45 -6.08 2.10 -7.42
N LEU A 46 -7.32 2.40 -7.82
CA LEU A 46 -8.50 1.60 -7.49
C LEU A 46 -8.39 0.18 -8.04
N CYS A 47 -8.01 0.03 -9.31
CA CYS A 47 -7.83 -1.28 -9.95
C CYS A 47 -6.75 -2.10 -9.22
N THR A 48 -5.67 -1.45 -8.80
CA THR A 48 -4.57 -2.07 -8.04
C THR A 48 -5.04 -2.54 -6.66
N LEU A 49 -5.71 -1.66 -5.90
CA LEU A 49 -6.19 -1.99 -4.56
C LEU A 49 -7.25 -3.10 -4.57
N ARG A 50 -8.07 -3.16 -5.63
CA ARG A 50 -9.10 -4.18 -5.83
C ARG A 50 -8.62 -5.45 -6.53
N ALA A 51 -7.34 -5.51 -6.93
CA ALA A 51 -6.76 -6.63 -7.65
C ALA A 51 -7.61 -7.09 -8.85
N LEU A 52 -8.10 -6.13 -9.64
CA LEU A 52 -8.97 -6.45 -10.77
C LEU A 52 -8.24 -7.27 -11.84
N PRO A 53 -8.95 -8.18 -12.54
CA PRO A 53 -8.39 -8.86 -13.71
C PRO A 53 -7.82 -7.86 -14.72
N GLU A 54 -6.71 -8.21 -15.35
CA GLU A 54 -5.99 -7.29 -16.25
C GLU A 54 -6.89 -6.77 -17.39
N HIS A 55 -7.79 -7.61 -17.92
CA HIS A 55 -8.80 -7.20 -18.88
C HIS A 55 -9.71 -6.08 -18.35
N THR A 56 -10.34 -6.30 -17.20
CA THR A 56 -11.22 -5.32 -16.55
C THR A 56 -10.47 -4.03 -16.20
N ARG A 57 -9.22 -4.14 -15.74
CA ARG A 57 -8.34 -3.00 -15.48
C ARG A 57 -8.10 -2.17 -16.76
N GLN A 58 -7.81 -2.81 -17.88
CA GLN A 58 -7.62 -2.11 -19.16
C GLN A 58 -8.88 -1.35 -19.57
N LEU A 59 -10.06 -1.99 -19.50
CA LEU A 59 -11.33 -1.31 -19.80
C LEU A 59 -11.61 -0.16 -18.84
N ALA A 60 -11.34 -0.33 -17.54
CA ALA A 60 -11.54 0.71 -16.54
C ALA A 60 -10.66 1.94 -16.79
N LEU A 61 -9.39 1.73 -17.16
CA LEU A 61 -8.48 2.81 -17.54
C LEU A 61 -8.93 3.55 -18.80
N LEU A 62 -9.51 2.85 -19.78
CA LEU A 62 -10.09 3.48 -20.98
C LEU A 62 -11.36 4.27 -20.66
N CYS A 63 -12.24 3.74 -19.79
CA CYS A 63 -13.38 4.50 -19.26
C CYS A 63 -12.90 5.82 -18.62
N ALA A 64 -11.90 5.75 -17.74
CA ALA A 64 -11.32 6.93 -17.09
C ALA A 64 -10.70 7.92 -18.09
N LEU A 65 -9.97 7.43 -19.10
CA LEU A 65 -9.33 8.29 -20.10
C LEU A 65 -10.33 9.06 -20.98
N PHE A 66 -11.52 8.48 -21.24
CA PHE A 66 -12.46 9.03 -22.21
C PHE A 66 -13.76 9.57 -21.60
N HIS A 67 -14.00 9.45 -20.30
CA HIS A 67 -15.28 9.82 -19.69
C HIS A 67 -15.74 11.25 -20.00
N ASP A 68 -14.82 12.20 -19.97
CA ASP A 68 -15.09 13.63 -20.16
C ASP A 68 -14.76 14.13 -21.57
N ILE A 69 -14.50 13.23 -22.55
CA ILE A 69 -14.13 13.62 -23.92
C ILE A 69 -15.18 14.52 -24.60
N GLY A 70 -16.45 14.36 -24.24
CA GLY A 70 -17.56 15.18 -24.72
C GLY A 70 -17.51 16.63 -24.24
N ARG A 71 -16.81 16.93 -23.14
CA ARG A 71 -16.69 18.30 -22.60
C ARG A 71 -16.01 19.27 -23.55
N PHE A 72 -15.04 18.79 -24.33
CA PHE A 72 -14.30 19.60 -25.29
C PHE A 72 -15.23 20.12 -26.40
N GLU A 73 -16.04 19.24 -26.98
CA GLU A 73 -17.05 19.59 -28.00
C GLU A 73 -18.19 20.42 -27.40
N GLN A 74 -18.65 20.07 -26.20
CA GLN A 74 -19.66 20.85 -25.48
C GLN A 74 -19.22 22.30 -25.30
N LEU A 75 -17.95 22.53 -24.92
CA LEU A 75 -17.41 23.87 -24.78
C LEU A 75 -17.28 24.58 -26.12
N CYS A 76 -16.78 23.89 -27.15
CA CYS A 76 -16.64 24.48 -28.50
C CYS A 76 -17.98 24.93 -29.08
N GLN A 77 -19.02 24.11 -28.92
CA GLN A 77 -20.34 24.34 -29.53
C GLN A 77 -21.23 25.28 -28.71
N TYR A 78 -21.15 25.23 -27.38
CA TYR A 78 -22.09 25.93 -26.49
C TYR A 78 -21.43 26.90 -25.51
N ASN A 79 -20.10 26.95 -25.45
CA ASN A 79 -19.31 27.80 -24.52
C ASN A 79 -19.72 27.64 -23.04
N THR A 80 -20.16 26.44 -22.63
CA THR A 80 -20.53 26.12 -21.24
C THR A 80 -20.45 24.62 -20.96
N PHE A 81 -20.11 24.25 -19.71
CA PHE A 81 -20.21 22.88 -19.20
C PHE A 81 -21.54 22.55 -18.53
N LEU A 82 -22.52 23.47 -18.58
CA LEU A 82 -23.80 23.26 -17.93
C LEU A 82 -24.74 22.44 -18.83
N ASP A 83 -24.81 21.13 -18.61
CA ASP A 83 -25.59 20.19 -19.44
C ASP A 83 -27.05 20.61 -19.64
N HIS A 84 -27.69 21.18 -18.62
CA HIS A 84 -29.09 21.64 -18.69
C HIS A 84 -29.29 22.89 -19.55
N LYS A 85 -28.20 23.62 -19.87
CA LYS A 85 -28.21 24.76 -20.80
C LYS A 85 -27.68 24.39 -22.19
N SER A 86 -27.08 23.21 -22.34
CA SER A 86 -26.45 22.74 -23.58
C SER A 86 -26.89 21.32 -23.94
N VAL A 87 -26.01 20.34 -23.70
CA VAL A 87 -26.16 18.93 -24.05
C VAL A 87 -25.55 18.07 -22.95
N ASP A 88 -26.09 16.87 -22.76
CA ASP A 88 -25.50 15.87 -21.88
C ASP A 88 -24.12 15.46 -22.40
N HIS A 89 -23.07 15.79 -21.65
CA HIS A 89 -21.69 15.58 -22.08
C HIS A 89 -21.28 14.11 -22.14
N ALA A 90 -21.90 13.23 -21.34
CA ALA A 90 -21.62 11.81 -21.36
C ALA A 90 -22.17 11.17 -22.65
N ALA A 91 -23.39 11.56 -23.03
CA ALA A 91 -24.00 11.16 -24.30
C ALA A 91 -23.21 11.71 -25.50
N LEU A 92 -22.81 13.00 -25.46
CA LEU A 92 -21.96 13.60 -26.48
C LEU A 92 -20.59 12.90 -26.57
N GLY A 93 -19.98 12.56 -25.43
CA GLY A 93 -18.73 11.81 -25.38
C GLY A 93 -18.86 10.44 -26.06
N CYS A 94 -19.95 9.72 -25.82
CA CYS A 94 -20.23 8.45 -26.51
C CYS A 94 -20.40 8.63 -28.02
N GLN A 95 -20.98 9.73 -28.48
CA GLN A 95 -21.09 10.06 -29.91
C GLN A 95 -19.71 10.33 -30.51
N VAL A 96 -18.90 11.17 -29.87
CA VAL A 96 -17.53 11.49 -30.31
C VAL A 96 -16.68 10.23 -30.44
N LEU A 97 -16.74 9.33 -29.46
CA LEU A 97 -15.97 8.08 -29.49
C LEU A 97 -16.32 7.19 -30.68
N LYS A 98 -17.61 7.16 -31.07
CA LYS A 98 -18.09 6.41 -32.23
C LYS A 98 -17.68 7.07 -33.54
N GLU A 99 -17.91 8.37 -33.69
CA GLU A 99 -17.62 9.12 -34.92
C GLU A 99 -16.13 9.19 -35.24
N GLN A 100 -15.28 9.30 -34.21
CA GLN A 100 -13.83 9.31 -34.36
C GLN A 100 -13.21 7.91 -34.37
N GLU A 101 -14.04 6.85 -34.31
CA GLU A 101 -13.62 5.44 -34.25
C GLU A 101 -12.55 5.16 -33.18
N MET A 102 -12.63 5.86 -32.03
CA MET A 102 -11.57 5.84 -31.01
C MET A 102 -11.31 4.45 -30.45
N LEU A 103 -12.36 3.62 -30.36
CA LEU A 103 -12.35 2.30 -29.74
C LEU A 103 -12.38 1.13 -30.75
N LYS A 104 -12.23 1.38 -32.06
CA LYS A 104 -12.43 0.36 -33.11
C LYS A 104 -11.54 -0.89 -33.04
N GLU A 105 -10.41 -0.77 -32.33
CA GLU A 105 -9.45 -1.86 -32.13
C GLU A 105 -9.88 -2.83 -31.01
N LEU A 106 -10.92 -2.50 -30.23
CA LEU A 106 -11.47 -3.37 -29.20
C LEU A 106 -12.61 -4.24 -29.74
N PRO A 107 -12.88 -5.41 -29.14
CA PRO A 107 -14.08 -6.17 -29.40
C PRO A 107 -15.36 -5.33 -29.19
N GLU A 108 -16.40 -5.55 -30.01
CA GLU A 108 -17.66 -4.82 -29.90
C GLU A 108 -18.30 -4.93 -28.50
N SER A 109 -18.12 -6.07 -27.82
CA SER A 109 -18.56 -6.26 -26.44
C SER A 109 -17.93 -5.25 -25.48
N ASP A 110 -16.64 -4.99 -25.63
CA ASP A 110 -15.88 -4.12 -24.74
C ASP A 110 -16.11 -2.65 -25.05
N GLN A 111 -16.26 -2.33 -26.35
CA GLN A 111 -16.72 -1.01 -26.77
C GLN A 111 -18.07 -0.68 -26.12
N LYS A 112 -19.03 -1.63 -26.14
CA LYS A 112 -20.33 -1.44 -25.50
C LYS A 112 -20.21 -1.21 -24.00
N LYS A 113 -19.37 -1.98 -23.30
CA LYS A 113 -19.12 -1.81 -21.85
C LYS A 113 -18.56 -0.43 -21.51
N ILE A 114 -17.55 0.03 -22.25
CA ILE A 114 -16.95 1.36 -22.07
C ILE A 114 -17.99 2.46 -22.29
N LEU A 115 -18.74 2.38 -23.39
CA LEU A 115 -19.77 3.36 -23.71
C LEU A 115 -20.90 3.38 -22.66
N THR A 116 -21.32 2.21 -22.16
CA THR A 116 -22.31 2.13 -21.07
C THR A 116 -21.79 2.80 -19.80
N ALA A 117 -20.55 2.52 -19.39
CA ALA A 117 -19.94 3.15 -18.22
C ALA A 117 -19.87 4.68 -18.36
N ILE A 118 -19.38 5.18 -19.50
CA ILE A 118 -19.31 6.62 -19.79
C ILE A 118 -20.71 7.23 -19.77
N SER A 119 -21.70 6.63 -20.43
CA SER A 119 -23.07 7.19 -20.46
C SER A 119 -23.78 7.27 -19.11
N ASN A 120 -23.29 6.54 -18.09
CA ASN A 120 -23.87 6.52 -16.75
C ASN A 120 -23.12 7.40 -15.73
N HIS A 121 -21.92 7.90 -16.04
CA HIS A 121 -21.05 8.49 -15.02
C HIS A 121 -21.60 9.80 -14.42
N ASN A 122 -22.32 10.61 -15.20
CA ASN A 122 -22.88 11.89 -14.76
C ASN A 122 -24.35 11.83 -14.29
N ARG A 123 -24.97 10.64 -14.32
CA ARG A 123 -26.37 10.45 -13.91
C ARG A 123 -26.50 10.48 -12.38
N LEU A 124 -27.69 10.80 -11.88
CA LEU A 124 -27.95 10.78 -10.44
C LEU A 124 -27.71 9.38 -9.84
N GLU A 125 -28.20 8.35 -10.51
CA GLU A 125 -28.01 6.94 -10.17
C GLU A 125 -27.56 6.16 -11.42
N ILE A 126 -26.85 5.04 -11.22
CA ILE A 126 -26.50 4.12 -12.30
C ILE A 126 -27.78 3.42 -12.77
N GLU A 127 -28.04 3.44 -14.08
CA GLU A 127 -29.09 2.59 -14.66
C GLU A 127 -28.56 1.16 -14.80
N GLU A 128 -28.68 0.35 -13.74
CA GLU A 128 -28.11 -1.01 -13.72
C GLU A 128 -28.64 -1.91 -14.84
N SER A 129 -29.89 -1.69 -15.29
CA SER A 129 -30.49 -2.42 -16.42
C SER A 129 -29.81 -2.16 -17.77
N ALA A 130 -29.02 -1.10 -17.90
CA ALA A 130 -28.25 -0.81 -19.12
C ALA A 130 -26.93 -1.62 -19.19
N ALA A 131 -26.47 -2.19 -18.07
CA ALA A 131 -25.26 -2.99 -18.02
C ALA A 131 -25.49 -4.36 -18.69
N SER A 132 -24.57 -4.77 -19.56
CA SER A 132 -24.67 -6.07 -20.26
C SER A 132 -24.35 -7.26 -19.36
N ASP A 133 -23.48 -7.07 -18.38
CA ASP A 133 -22.98 -8.09 -17.46
C ASP A 133 -22.41 -7.41 -16.19
N GLU A 134 -21.94 -8.23 -15.25
CA GLU A 134 -21.36 -7.77 -13.98
C GLU A 134 -20.08 -6.95 -14.17
N GLU A 135 -19.27 -7.27 -15.20
CA GLU A 135 -18.07 -6.49 -15.54
C GLU A 135 -18.46 -5.08 -15.99
N CYS A 136 -19.49 -4.94 -16.83
CA CYS A 136 -20.02 -3.64 -17.23
C CYS A 136 -20.48 -2.81 -16.03
N LEU A 137 -21.22 -3.41 -15.10
CA LEU A 137 -21.68 -2.72 -13.89
C LEU A 137 -20.50 -2.32 -12.99
N THR A 138 -19.49 -3.18 -12.88
CA THR A 138 -18.24 -2.91 -12.18
C THR A 138 -17.53 -1.68 -12.77
N LEU A 139 -17.45 -1.57 -14.09
CA LEU A 139 -16.87 -0.42 -14.77
C LEU A 139 -17.66 0.87 -14.52
N CYS A 140 -19.00 0.81 -14.52
CA CYS A 140 -19.86 1.96 -14.17
C CYS A 140 -19.53 2.49 -12.77
N ARG A 141 -19.45 1.58 -11.78
CA ARG A 141 -19.16 1.91 -10.38
C ARG A 141 -17.73 2.45 -10.20
N LEU A 142 -16.74 1.82 -10.82
CA LEU A 142 -15.34 2.26 -10.77
C LEU A 142 -15.17 3.66 -11.37
N LEU A 143 -15.82 3.93 -12.50
CA LEU A 143 -15.71 5.24 -13.16
C LEU A 143 -16.29 6.35 -12.29
N ARG A 144 -17.48 6.14 -11.69
CA ARG A 144 -18.08 7.11 -10.75
C ARG A 144 -17.17 7.36 -9.56
N ASP A 145 -16.63 6.31 -8.96
CA ASP A 145 -15.74 6.43 -7.81
C ASP A 145 -14.47 7.21 -8.17
N ALA A 146 -13.81 6.85 -9.27
CA ALA A 146 -12.58 7.52 -9.71
C ALA A 146 -12.81 9.00 -10.06
N ASP A 147 -13.89 9.30 -10.77
CA ASP A 147 -14.27 10.67 -11.14
C ASP A 147 -14.55 11.51 -9.89
N LYS A 148 -15.37 10.99 -8.95
CA LYS A 148 -15.69 11.69 -7.69
C LYS A 148 -14.49 11.93 -6.81
N CYS A 149 -13.57 10.97 -6.72
CA CYS A 149 -12.32 11.15 -6.01
C CYS A 149 -11.51 12.35 -6.54
N ASP A 150 -11.47 12.57 -7.87
CA ASP A 150 -10.82 13.77 -8.41
C ASP A 150 -11.66 15.03 -8.26
N ILE A 151 -12.99 14.94 -8.34
CA ILE A 151 -13.85 16.12 -8.13
C ILE A 151 -13.58 16.76 -6.75
N PHE A 152 -13.30 15.97 -5.70
CA PHE A 152 -12.87 16.54 -4.42
C PHE A 152 -11.61 17.40 -4.54
N ARG A 153 -10.60 16.93 -5.30
CA ARG A 153 -9.39 17.72 -5.59
C ARG A 153 -9.76 19.00 -6.34
N VAL A 154 -10.56 18.90 -7.40
CA VAL A 154 -10.99 20.08 -8.19
C VAL A 154 -11.63 21.14 -7.29
N PHE A 155 -12.52 20.76 -6.39
CA PHE A 155 -13.11 21.69 -5.42
C PHE A 155 -12.08 22.30 -4.47
N ALA A 156 -11.07 21.52 -4.06
CA ALA A 156 -10.03 21.96 -3.13
C ALA A 156 -8.97 22.87 -3.76
N THR A 157 -8.62 22.67 -5.03
CA THR A 157 -7.42 23.28 -5.65
C THR A 157 -7.69 24.28 -6.76
N ASP A 158 -8.82 24.17 -7.45
CA ASP A 158 -9.12 24.99 -8.62
C ASP A 158 -9.97 26.23 -8.27
N ASP A 159 -10.02 27.23 -9.15
CA ASP A 159 -10.80 28.46 -8.93
C ASP A 159 -12.30 28.16 -8.97
N MET A 160 -13.05 28.52 -7.91
CA MET A 160 -14.49 28.23 -7.85
C MET A 160 -15.31 28.98 -8.89
N LYS A 161 -14.82 30.10 -9.45
CA LYS A 161 -15.46 30.73 -10.61
C LYS A 161 -15.42 29.80 -11.81
N ASP A 162 -14.35 29.05 -11.99
CA ASP A 162 -14.22 28.11 -13.10
C ASP A 162 -14.97 26.79 -12.82
N VAL A 163 -15.01 26.36 -11.56
CA VAL A 163 -15.67 25.10 -11.17
C VAL A 163 -17.20 25.25 -11.10
N ILE A 164 -17.71 26.29 -10.44
CA ILE A 164 -19.15 26.47 -10.18
C ILE A 164 -19.71 27.83 -10.66
N GLY A 165 -18.89 28.72 -11.21
CA GLY A 165 -19.33 30.01 -11.76
C GLY A 165 -19.31 31.18 -10.77
N VAL A 166 -18.93 30.96 -9.50
CA VAL A 166 -18.88 32.00 -8.44
C VAL A 166 -17.65 31.84 -7.54
N PRO A 167 -17.11 32.93 -6.98
CA PRO A 167 -15.97 32.85 -6.07
C PRO A 167 -16.35 32.36 -4.67
N ASP A 168 -15.35 31.96 -3.87
CA ASP A 168 -15.50 31.48 -2.48
C ASP A 168 -16.29 32.46 -1.59
N GLU A 169 -16.11 33.77 -1.77
CA GLU A 169 -16.78 34.77 -0.92
C GLU A 169 -18.32 34.71 -1.06
N ALA A 170 -18.82 34.24 -2.21
CA ALA A 170 -20.25 34.15 -2.50
C ALA A 170 -20.98 33.15 -1.61
N VAL A 171 -20.29 32.18 -0.99
CA VAL A 171 -20.92 31.21 -0.08
C VAL A 171 -20.89 31.64 1.39
N THR A 172 -20.08 32.64 1.76
CA THR A 172 -19.80 32.99 3.17
C THR A 172 -21.03 33.42 3.95
N GLY A 173 -21.99 34.08 3.28
CA GLY A 173 -23.24 34.60 3.86
C GLY A 173 -24.47 33.72 3.66
N GLU A 174 -24.32 32.62 2.92
CA GLU A 174 -25.42 31.74 2.50
C GLU A 174 -25.82 30.73 3.59
N THR A 175 -26.94 30.06 3.35
CA THR A 175 -27.40 28.90 4.15
C THR A 175 -27.63 27.70 3.23
N ILE A 176 -27.70 26.50 3.81
CA ILE A 176 -28.06 25.27 3.11
C ILE A 176 -29.59 25.17 3.09
N SER A 177 -30.16 24.91 1.90
CA SER A 177 -31.59 24.72 1.74
C SER A 177 -32.08 23.50 2.52
N PRO A 178 -33.27 23.55 3.15
CA PRO A 178 -33.80 22.44 3.94
C PRO A 178 -33.85 21.11 3.17
N GLU A 179 -34.18 21.14 1.88
CA GLU A 179 -34.24 19.94 1.04
C GLU A 179 -32.86 19.30 0.80
N VAL A 180 -31.81 20.12 0.69
CA VAL A 180 -30.43 19.65 0.51
C VAL A 180 -29.90 19.07 1.81
N LEU A 181 -30.16 19.73 2.93
CA LEU A 181 -29.77 19.24 4.25
C LEU A 181 -30.47 17.92 4.59
N ALA A 182 -31.75 17.77 4.22
CA ALA A 182 -32.49 16.51 4.36
C ALA A 182 -31.84 15.38 3.53
N ALA A 183 -31.46 15.63 2.28
CA ALA A 183 -30.77 14.63 1.46
C ALA A 183 -29.46 14.14 2.10
N ILE A 184 -28.67 15.06 2.68
CA ILE A 184 -27.43 14.71 3.38
C ILE A 184 -27.69 13.90 4.65
N ARG A 185 -28.66 14.29 5.48
CA ARG A 185 -29.05 13.56 6.70
C ARG A 185 -29.57 12.15 6.41
N GLU A 186 -30.19 11.96 5.25
CA GLU A 186 -30.68 10.66 4.77
C GLU A 186 -29.62 9.84 4.03
N HIS A 187 -28.38 10.31 3.97
CA HIS A 187 -27.28 9.65 3.25
C HIS A 187 -27.56 9.43 1.76
N ARG A 188 -28.10 10.43 1.07
CA ARG A 188 -28.40 10.37 -0.38
C ARG A 188 -27.61 11.42 -1.15
N CYS A 189 -27.26 11.11 -2.40
CA CYS A 189 -26.74 12.11 -3.34
C CYS A 189 -27.76 13.26 -3.52
N VAL A 190 -27.25 14.48 -3.64
CA VAL A 190 -28.09 15.68 -3.78
C VAL A 190 -28.51 15.86 -5.23
N ASP A 191 -29.82 15.87 -5.47
CA ASP A 191 -30.37 16.14 -6.79
C ASP A 191 -30.09 17.60 -7.20
N LYS A 192 -29.56 17.80 -8.40
CA LYS A 192 -29.26 19.13 -8.94
C LYS A 192 -30.46 20.08 -8.95
N ARG A 193 -31.68 19.57 -9.01
CA ARG A 193 -32.95 20.32 -9.10
C ARG A 193 -33.39 20.94 -7.77
N ILE A 194 -32.90 20.43 -6.63
CA ILE A 194 -33.29 20.93 -5.30
C ILE A 194 -32.33 21.99 -4.75
N ARG A 195 -31.22 22.26 -5.44
CA ARG A 195 -30.21 23.26 -5.06
C ARG A 195 -30.71 24.67 -5.37
N LYS A 196 -30.69 25.57 -4.38
CA LYS A 196 -31.19 26.95 -4.47
C LYS A 196 -30.11 27.98 -4.14
N THR A 197 -29.20 27.69 -3.20
CA THR A 197 -28.13 28.60 -2.77
C THR A 197 -26.77 28.18 -3.31
N TYR A 198 -25.78 29.06 -3.32
CA TYR A 198 -24.40 28.68 -3.71
C TYR A 198 -23.79 27.64 -2.76
N LEU A 199 -24.15 27.70 -1.47
CA LEU A 199 -23.72 26.73 -0.47
C LEU A 199 -24.35 25.35 -0.71
N ASP A 200 -25.54 25.27 -1.32
CA ASP A 200 -26.10 23.99 -1.77
C ASP A 200 -25.21 23.33 -2.83
N PHE A 201 -24.61 24.09 -3.75
CA PHE A 201 -23.69 23.54 -4.75
C PHE A 201 -22.44 22.96 -4.11
N TRP A 202 -21.89 23.63 -3.10
CA TRP A 202 -20.74 23.14 -2.33
C TRP A 202 -21.12 21.89 -1.56
N VAL A 203 -22.17 21.92 -0.76
CA VAL A 203 -22.52 20.77 0.08
C VAL A 203 -22.94 19.55 -0.76
N SER A 204 -23.46 19.77 -1.97
CA SER A 204 -23.79 18.67 -2.90
C SER A 204 -22.61 17.78 -3.25
N PHE A 205 -21.38 18.31 -3.34
CA PHE A 205 -20.22 17.47 -3.66
C PHE A 205 -19.84 16.57 -2.48
N LEU A 206 -20.09 16.98 -1.22
CA LEU A 206 -19.93 16.09 -0.07
C LEU A 206 -20.93 14.92 -0.13
N GLY A 207 -22.11 15.15 -0.69
CA GLY A 207 -23.09 14.10 -0.96
C GLY A 207 -22.57 12.98 -1.88
N PHE A 208 -21.46 13.18 -2.59
CA PHE A 208 -20.84 12.14 -3.42
C PHE A 208 -20.28 10.96 -2.63
N PHE A 209 -19.97 11.14 -1.35
CA PHE A 209 -19.57 10.04 -0.48
C PHE A 209 -20.63 8.93 -0.38
N PHE A 210 -21.90 9.29 -0.47
CA PHE A 210 -23.03 8.35 -0.39
C PHE A 210 -23.21 7.51 -1.65
N ASP A 211 -22.44 7.78 -2.69
CA ASP A 211 -22.48 7.07 -3.96
C ASP A 211 -21.11 6.52 -4.35
N LEU A 212 -20.13 6.60 -3.44
CA LEU A 212 -18.92 5.80 -3.58
C LEU A 212 -19.27 4.32 -3.35
N ASN A 213 -18.85 3.49 -4.29
CA ASN A 213 -19.22 2.08 -4.36
C ASN A 213 -18.21 1.17 -3.66
N TYR A 214 -16.98 1.65 -3.48
CA TYR A 214 -15.88 0.82 -3.00
C TYR A 214 -15.15 1.41 -1.77
N PRO A 215 -14.77 0.56 -0.79
CA PRO A 215 -13.99 0.99 0.38
C PRO A 215 -12.64 1.61 0.00
N GLU A 216 -12.03 1.10 -1.07
CA GLU A 216 -10.77 1.63 -1.60
C GLU A 216 -10.89 3.11 -1.98
N SER A 217 -12.03 3.52 -2.51
CA SER A 217 -12.33 4.91 -2.89
C SER A 217 -12.37 5.82 -1.66
N ILE A 218 -12.95 5.35 -0.55
CA ILE A 218 -12.94 6.08 0.71
C ILE A 218 -11.52 6.24 1.25
N VAL A 219 -10.69 5.20 1.18
CA VAL A 219 -9.28 5.27 1.59
C VAL A 219 -8.53 6.30 0.74
N ILE A 220 -8.76 6.32 -0.57
CA ILE A 220 -8.16 7.31 -1.47
C ILE A 220 -8.57 8.73 -1.06
N THR A 221 -9.87 8.99 -0.92
CA THR A 221 -10.39 10.32 -0.62
C THR A 221 -9.97 10.81 0.77
N LYS A 222 -9.97 9.93 1.78
CA LYS A 222 -9.47 10.27 3.13
C LYS A 222 -8.00 10.65 3.12
N ASN A 223 -7.16 9.85 2.45
CA ASN A 223 -5.72 10.12 2.40
C ASN A 223 -5.39 11.41 1.66
N GLN A 224 -6.21 11.78 0.67
CA GLN A 224 -6.07 13.05 -0.05
C GLN A 224 -6.50 14.26 0.78
N GLY A 225 -7.53 14.12 1.63
CA GLY A 225 -8.02 15.19 2.51
C GLY A 225 -8.74 16.34 1.81
N TYR A 226 -8.87 16.29 0.48
CA TYR A 226 -9.40 17.41 -0.32
C TYR A 226 -10.85 17.79 0.01
N TYR A 227 -11.70 16.83 0.36
CA TYR A 227 -13.13 17.06 0.60
C TYR A 227 -13.42 18.12 1.68
N ARG A 228 -12.49 18.32 2.63
CA ARG A 228 -12.65 19.26 3.73
C ARG A 228 -12.13 20.66 3.40
N MET A 229 -11.11 20.75 2.56
CA MET A 229 -10.37 21.99 2.27
C MET A 229 -11.24 23.17 1.83
N PRO A 230 -12.26 23.03 0.97
CA PRO A 230 -13.12 24.15 0.59
C PRO A 230 -13.79 24.81 1.80
N PHE A 231 -14.25 24.01 2.77
CA PHE A 231 -14.94 24.53 3.94
C PHE A 231 -13.97 25.12 4.97
N ASP A 232 -12.78 24.53 5.10
CA ASP A 232 -11.75 25.02 6.03
C ASP A 232 -11.10 26.33 5.55
N ARG A 233 -11.06 26.61 4.24
CA ARG A 233 -10.46 27.84 3.69
C ARG A 233 -11.39 29.06 3.72
N VAL A 234 -12.68 28.86 3.96
CA VAL A 234 -13.68 29.93 3.96
C VAL A 234 -14.06 30.35 5.37
N ILE A 235 -14.14 31.67 5.59
CA ILE A 235 -14.65 32.24 6.84
C ILE A 235 -16.13 32.57 6.65
N PHE A 236 -17.02 31.74 7.20
CA PHE A 236 -18.46 31.96 7.16
C PHE A 236 -18.86 33.18 7.99
N THR A 237 -19.58 34.12 7.38
CA THR A 237 -20.12 35.33 8.02
C THR A 237 -21.52 35.11 8.57
N ASN A 238 -22.27 34.15 8.00
CA ASN A 238 -23.58 33.73 8.52
C ASN A 238 -23.43 32.61 9.56
N PRO A 239 -23.81 32.83 10.84
CA PRO A 239 -23.67 31.83 11.90
C PRO A 239 -24.50 30.57 11.66
N GLU A 240 -25.68 30.68 11.06
CA GLU A 240 -26.52 29.52 10.76
C GLU A 240 -25.91 28.69 9.64
N GLY A 241 -25.44 29.34 8.56
CA GLY A 241 -24.73 28.67 7.48
C GLY A 241 -23.50 27.92 7.97
N LYS A 242 -22.71 28.53 8.87
CA LYS A 242 -21.58 27.87 9.53
C LYS A 242 -22.00 26.61 10.28
N LYS A 243 -23.03 26.69 11.10
CA LYS A 243 -23.54 25.56 11.90
C LYS A 243 -24.03 24.41 11.00
N GLN A 244 -24.72 24.73 9.91
CA GLN A 244 -25.18 23.74 8.95
C GLN A 244 -24.01 23.03 8.24
N VAL A 245 -22.94 23.76 7.91
CA VAL A 245 -21.72 23.16 7.34
C VAL A 245 -21.02 22.24 8.34
N GLU A 246 -20.91 22.65 9.61
CA GLU A 246 -20.35 21.82 10.68
C GLU A 246 -21.16 20.52 10.86
N GLU A 247 -22.49 20.61 10.84
CA GLU A 247 -23.38 19.45 10.89
C GLU A 247 -23.14 18.51 9.70
N VAL A 248 -23.10 19.04 8.48
CA VAL A 248 -22.85 18.25 7.27
C VAL A 248 -21.51 17.51 7.36
N LEU A 249 -20.45 18.20 7.77
CA LEU A 249 -19.12 17.60 7.92
C LEU A 249 -19.13 16.50 8.99
N GLU A 250 -19.84 16.68 10.10
CA GLU A 250 -19.97 15.65 11.14
C GLU A 250 -20.72 14.41 10.65
N ILE A 251 -21.79 14.59 9.88
CA ILE A 251 -22.51 13.49 9.21
C ILE A 251 -21.56 12.75 8.27
N MET A 252 -20.76 13.47 7.46
CA MET A 252 -19.78 12.86 6.55
C MET A 252 -18.74 12.05 7.31
N GLU A 253 -18.09 12.63 8.32
CA GLU A 253 -17.05 11.93 9.08
C GLU A 253 -17.59 10.68 9.80
N THR A 254 -18.84 10.72 10.22
CA THR A 254 -19.52 9.55 10.81
C THR A 254 -19.82 8.49 9.76
N TYR A 255 -20.38 8.86 8.61
CA TYR A 255 -20.62 7.95 7.50
C TYR A 255 -19.32 7.26 7.04
N LEU A 256 -18.25 8.03 6.87
CA LEU A 256 -16.96 7.51 6.43
C LEU A 256 -16.29 6.60 7.46
N ARG A 257 -16.52 6.81 8.76
CA ARG A 257 -16.07 5.87 9.81
C ARG A 257 -16.85 4.56 9.74
N ASN A 258 -18.17 4.62 9.60
CA ASN A 258 -19.04 3.45 9.58
C ASN A 258 -18.89 2.62 8.31
N PHE A 259 -18.74 3.24 7.14
CA PHE A 259 -18.49 2.53 5.88
C PHE A 259 -17.20 1.70 5.94
N SER A 260 -16.18 2.20 6.64
CA SER A 260 -14.92 1.47 6.86
C SER A 260 -15.10 0.25 7.79
N GLN A 261 -16.13 0.26 8.65
CA GLN A 261 -16.46 -0.83 9.58
C GLN A 261 -17.41 -1.86 8.96
N GLU A 262 -18.44 -1.44 8.22
CA GLU A 262 -19.39 -2.34 7.54
C GLU A 262 -18.74 -3.10 6.37
N SER A 263 -17.78 -2.47 5.68
CA SER A 263 -16.98 -3.10 4.63
C SER A 263 -15.84 -3.98 5.16
N ALA A 264 -15.66 -4.08 6.49
CA ALA A 264 -14.59 -4.85 7.11
C ALA A 264 -14.73 -6.37 6.85
N GLY A 265 -15.94 -6.87 6.57
CA GLY A 265 -16.16 -8.27 6.17
C GLY A 265 -15.50 -8.63 4.83
N THR A 266 -15.56 -7.74 3.84
CA THR A 266 -14.94 -7.91 2.51
C THR A 266 -13.51 -7.37 2.45
N SER A 267 -13.14 -6.44 3.34
CA SER A 267 -11.80 -5.87 3.47
C SER A 267 -10.86 -6.72 4.34
N LEU A 268 -11.38 -7.56 5.24
CA LEU A 268 -10.54 -8.46 6.03
C LEU A 268 -9.91 -9.53 5.14
N SER A 269 -10.64 -10.13 4.19
CA SER A 269 -10.08 -11.15 3.28
C SER A 269 -8.94 -10.64 2.39
N LEU A 270 -8.94 -9.35 2.05
CA LEU A 270 -7.86 -8.67 1.31
C LEU A 270 -6.61 -8.39 2.15
N ARG A 271 -6.71 -8.51 3.48
CA ARG A 271 -5.63 -8.24 4.45
C ARG A 271 -5.23 -9.48 5.25
N VAL A 272 -6.13 -10.43 5.44
CA VAL A 272 -5.98 -11.69 6.17
C VAL A 272 -6.74 -12.77 5.41
N PRO A 273 -6.07 -13.80 4.86
CA PRO A 273 -6.76 -14.88 4.14
C PRO A 273 -7.69 -15.66 5.07
N GLU A 274 -8.81 -16.18 4.53
CA GLU A 274 -9.85 -16.87 5.31
C GLU A 274 -9.30 -18.03 6.16
N GLN A 275 -8.36 -18.81 5.61
CA GLN A 275 -7.74 -19.92 6.34
C GLN A 275 -7.00 -19.43 7.60
N LEU A 276 -6.37 -18.26 7.52
CA LEU A 276 -5.67 -17.65 8.65
C LEU A 276 -6.64 -17.02 9.65
N GLN A 277 -7.76 -16.47 9.19
CA GLN A 277 -8.85 -16.02 10.07
C GLN A 277 -9.43 -17.20 10.87
N GLU A 278 -9.70 -18.32 10.20
CA GLU A 278 -10.19 -19.54 10.83
C GLU A 278 -9.19 -20.11 11.83
N PHE A 279 -7.90 -20.09 11.50
CA PHE A 279 -6.84 -20.47 12.43
C PHE A 279 -6.90 -19.66 13.73
N PHE A 280 -7.01 -18.33 13.65
CA PHE A 280 -7.10 -17.48 14.85
C PHE A 280 -8.41 -17.61 15.61
N ARG A 281 -9.49 -18.04 14.94
CA ARG A 281 -10.74 -18.39 15.61
C ARG A 281 -10.59 -19.65 16.47
N LEU A 282 -9.79 -20.62 16.01
CA LEU A 282 -9.48 -21.85 16.74
C LEU A 282 -8.41 -21.65 17.83
N HIS A 283 -7.51 -20.67 17.63
CA HIS A 283 -6.43 -20.31 18.54
C HIS A 283 -6.59 -18.86 19.06
N PRO A 284 -7.58 -18.59 19.94
CA PRO A 284 -7.92 -17.23 20.34
C PRO A 284 -6.87 -16.56 21.25
N LYS A 285 -5.85 -17.29 21.71
CA LYS A 285 -4.80 -16.78 22.58
C LYS A 285 -3.45 -17.42 22.27
N MET A 286 -2.48 -16.64 21.81
CA MET A 286 -1.17 -17.16 21.38
C MET A 286 0.00 -16.23 21.74
N ALA A 287 1.16 -16.82 22.04
CA ALA A 287 2.43 -16.09 22.07
C ALA A 287 3.07 -16.10 20.67
N LEU A 288 3.58 -14.95 20.22
CA LEU A 288 4.27 -14.83 18.94
C LEU A 288 5.78 -14.72 19.16
N ALA A 289 6.56 -15.64 18.58
CA ALA A 289 8.00 -15.45 18.42
C ALA A 289 8.24 -14.37 17.36
N PHE A 290 8.58 -13.17 17.81
CA PHE A 290 8.56 -11.96 17.00
C PHE A 290 9.97 -11.50 16.63
N SER A 291 10.22 -11.29 15.33
CA SER A 291 11.53 -10.89 14.79
C SER A 291 11.56 -9.47 14.23
N GLY A 292 10.41 -8.80 14.08
CA GLY A 292 10.32 -7.52 13.38
C GLY A 292 10.50 -7.60 11.85
N GLY A 293 10.76 -8.79 11.30
CA GLY A 293 10.74 -9.04 9.85
C GLY A 293 9.32 -9.12 9.29
N THR A 294 9.19 -9.01 7.96
CA THR A 294 7.91 -8.98 7.23
C THR A 294 6.91 -10.06 7.67
N ASP A 295 7.38 -11.30 7.86
CA ASP A 295 6.48 -12.43 8.14
C ASP A 295 5.89 -12.36 9.55
N SER A 296 6.73 -12.17 10.56
CA SER A 296 6.26 -12.03 11.95
C SER A 296 5.50 -10.72 12.18
N ALA A 297 5.83 -9.66 11.42
CA ALA A 297 5.10 -8.39 11.43
C ALA A 297 3.66 -8.56 10.93
N TYR A 298 3.51 -9.21 9.79
CA TYR A 298 2.22 -9.53 9.23
C TYR A 298 1.41 -10.45 10.14
N LEU A 299 2.05 -11.46 10.73
CA LEU A 299 1.37 -12.41 11.61
C LEU A 299 0.84 -11.74 12.89
N LEU A 300 1.60 -10.79 13.46
CA LEU A 300 1.15 -9.98 14.59
C LEU A 300 -0.10 -9.16 14.23
N TYR A 301 -0.05 -8.46 13.10
CA TYR A 301 -1.18 -7.70 12.57
C TYR A 301 -2.42 -8.58 12.35
N ALA A 302 -2.24 -9.72 11.68
CA ALA A 302 -3.33 -10.64 11.36
C ALA A 302 -4.00 -11.19 12.63
N ALA A 303 -3.20 -11.58 13.63
CA ALA A 303 -3.70 -12.06 14.91
C ALA A 303 -4.57 -11.00 15.62
N GLN A 304 -4.06 -9.78 15.78
CA GLN A 304 -4.80 -8.68 16.42
C GLN A 304 -6.08 -8.34 15.65
N THR A 305 -6.00 -8.29 14.31
CA THR A 305 -7.14 -7.97 13.45
C THR A 305 -8.24 -9.02 13.55
N CYS A 306 -7.88 -10.29 13.75
CA CYS A 306 -8.84 -11.39 13.97
C CYS A 306 -9.32 -11.51 15.43
N GLY A 307 -8.91 -10.59 16.32
CA GLY A 307 -9.31 -10.61 17.73
C GLY A 307 -8.58 -11.64 18.60
N CYS A 308 -7.49 -12.24 18.11
CA CYS A 308 -6.65 -13.12 18.93
C CYS A 308 -5.94 -12.31 20.01
N GLN A 309 -6.02 -12.78 21.26
CA GLN A 309 -5.19 -12.27 22.35
C GLN A 309 -3.74 -12.69 22.09
N VAL A 310 -2.92 -11.76 21.60
CA VAL A 310 -1.53 -12.01 21.22
C VAL A 310 -0.56 -11.14 22.00
N ARG A 311 0.58 -11.72 22.40
CA ARG A 311 1.75 -10.97 22.88
C ARG A 311 2.97 -11.36 22.05
N ALA A 312 3.72 -10.35 21.61
CA ALA A 312 4.94 -10.52 20.85
C ALA A 312 6.14 -10.68 21.79
N TYR A 313 6.99 -11.67 21.55
CA TYR A 313 8.22 -11.92 22.29
C TYR A 313 9.41 -11.76 21.36
N TYR A 314 10.19 -10.70 21.58
CA TYR A 314 11.42 -10.44 20.84
C TYR A 314 12.62 -10.86 21.68
N VAL A 315 13.45 -11.75 21.17
CA VAL A 315 14.68 -12.18 21.85
C VAL A 315 15.87 -11.42 21.27
N SER A 316 16.38 -10.46 22.03
CA SER A 316 17.58 -9.70 21.73
C SER A 316 18.83 -10.54 22.04
N THR A 317 19.63 -10.78 21.01
CA THR A 317 20.91 -11.50 21.10
C THR A 317 21.97 -10.75 20.30
N SER A 318 23.25 -11.11 20.47
CA SER A 318 24.36 -10.54 19.69
C SER A 318 24.32 -10.87 18.18
N PHE A 319 23.35 -11.67 17.73
CA PHE A 319 23.27 -12.18 16.37
C PHE A 319 22.38 -11.35 15.43
N GLN A 320 21.56 -10.46 16.00
CA GLN A 320 20.73 -9.51 15.27
C GLN A 320 21.34 -8.11 15.37
N PRO A 321 21.36 -7.34 14.28
CA PRO A 321 21.71 -5.92 14.33
C PRO A 321 20.71 -5.10 15.18
N GLU A 322 21.17 -4.00 15.77
CA GLU A 322 20.36 -3.13 16.64
C GLU A 322 19.15 -2.53 15.89
N PHE A 323 19.30 -2.18 14.61
CA PHE A 323 18.20 -1.61 13.82
C PHE A 323 17.01 -2.57 13.69
N GLU A 324 17.22 -3.90 13.79
CA GLU A 324 16.10 -4.86 13.77
C GLU A 324 15.23 -4.73 15.02
N LEU A 325 15.85 -4.47 16.18
CA LEU A 325 15.14 -4.22 17.43
C LEU A 325 14.40 -2.87 17.39
N GLU A 326 15.01 -1.83 16.81
CA GLU A 326 14.36 -0.54 16.60
C GLU A 326 13.12 -0.66 15.70
N ASP A 327 13.23 -1.38 14.58
CA ASP A 327 12.10 -1.66 13.69
C ASP A 327 11.01 -2.48 14.38
N ALA A 328 11.39 -3.47 15.19
CA ALA A 328 10.45 -4.28 15.96
C ALA A 328 9.65 -3.43 16.96
N ARG A 329 10.32 -2.50 17.67
CA ARG A 329 9.68 -1.53 18.57
C ARG A 329 8.75 -0.59 17.82
N ARG A 330 9.21 -0.05 16.69
CA ARG A 330 8.41 0.83 15.83
C ARG A 330 7.13 0.14 15.37
N LEU A 331 7.22 -1.09 14.87
CA LEU A 331 6.05 -1.84 14.45
C LEU A 331 5.07 -2.07 15.61
N ALA A 332 5.58 -2.48 16.78
CA ALA A 332 4.73 -2.71 17.94
C ALA A 332 3.96 -1.44 18.34
N LEU A 333 4.61 -0.27 18.28
CA LEU A 333 3.98 1.02 18.54
C LEU A 333 2.90 1.33 17.49
N GLU A 334 3.19 1.18 16.20
CA GLU A 334 2.24 1.43 15.11
C GLU A 334 1.00 0.52 15.18
N LEU A 335 1.16 -0.72 15.64
CA LEU A 335 0.09 -1.70 15.80
C LEU A 335 -0.62 -1.66 17.16
N GLY A 336 -0.14 -0.84 18.11
CA GLY A 336 -0.60 -0.87 19.50
C GLY A 336 -0.44 -2.26 20.15
N ALA A 337 0.58 -3.02 19.74
CA ALA A 337 0.82 -4.38 20.16
C ALA A 337 1.69 -4.44 21.43
N ASP A 338 1.39 -5.39 22.30
CA ASP A 338 2.20 -5.67 23.49
C ASP A 338 3.43 -6.51 23.12
N ILE A 339 4.62 -5.94 23.31
CA ILE A 339 5.90 -6.55 23.01
C ILE A 339 6.74 -6.70 24.28
N LYS A 340 7.22 -7.93 24.53
CA LYS A 340 8.16 -8.25 25.60
C LYS A 340 9.54 -8.55 25.01
N ILE A 341 10.53 -7.76 25.41
CA ILE A 341 11.92 -7.94 24.98
C ILE A 341 12.62 -8.82 26.02
N LEU A 342 13.17 -9.95 25.56
CA LEU A 342 13.97 -10.88 26.35
C LEU A 342 15.43 -10.75 25.91
N THR A 343 16.35 -10.66 26.85
CA THR A 343 17.79 -10.60 26.54
C THR A 343 18.39 -11.99 26.71
N LEU A 344 19.03 -12.52 25.67
CA LEU A 344 19.66 -13.83 25.69
C LEU A 344 21.06 -13.76 25.07
N ASP A 345 22.07 -14.16 25.86
CA ASP A 345 23.43 -14.33 25.33
C ASP A 345 23.63 -15.76 24.82
N VAL A 346 23.34 -15.96 23.53
CA VAL A 346 23.50 -17.26 22.87
C VAL A 346 24.97 -17.70 22.77
N LEU A 347 25.95 -16.79 22.95
CA LEU A 347 27.37 -17.13 22.90
C LEU A 347 27.89 -17.81 24.16
N GLN A 348 27.12 -17.83 25.25
CA GLN A 348 27.44 -18.64 26.43
C GLN A 348 27.30 -20.15 26.15
N GLN A 349 26.57 -20.53 25.10
CA GLN A 349 26.42 -21.93 24.71
C GLN A 349 27.55 -22.35 23.77
N ASP A 350 28.39 -23.28 24.22
CA ASP A 350 29.52 -23.79 23.41
C ASP A 350 29.07 -24.33 22.04
N SER A 351 27.90 -24.96 21.97
CA SER A 351 27.29 -25.48 20.73
C SER A 351 26.91 -24.40 19.72
N VAL A 352 26.70 -23.15 20.17
CA VAL A 352 26.49 -21.98 19.31
C VAL A 352 27.82 -21.30 19.02
N ARG A 353 28.64 -21.09 20.05
CA ARG A 353 29.94 -20.41 19.98
C ARG A 353 30.90 -21.10 19.02
N ALA A 354 30.93 -22.43 19.00
CA ALA A 354 31.77 -23.23 18.09
C ALA A 354 31.36 -23.11 16.61
N ASN A 355 30.20 -22.51 16.32
CA ASN A 355 29.70 -22.28 14.96
C ASN A 355 29.63 -23.52 14.06
N PRO A 356 29.07 -24.65 14.51
CA PRO A 356 28.98 -25.84 13.67
C PRO A 356 28.02 -25.60 12.49
N LYS A 357 28.02 -26.48 11.49
CA LYS A 357 27.12 -26.37 10.31
C LYS A 357 25.63 -26.32 10.69
N ASP A 358 25.26 -26.95 11.81
CA ASP A 358 23.92 -27.00 12.37
C ASP A 358 23.66 -25.96 13.48
N ARG A 359 24.53 -24.94 13.65
CA ARG A 359 24.39 -23.85 14.66
C ARG A 359 22.96 -23.32 14.79
N CYS A 360 22.27 -23.13 13.67
CA CYS A 360 20.90 -22.62 13.63
C CYS A 360 19.90 -23.47 14.45
N TYR A 361 20.12 -24.78 14.60
CA TYR A 361 19.31 -25.64 15.46
C TYR A 361 19.49 -25.26 16.94
N TYR A 362 20.74 -25.16 17.41
CA TYR A 362 21.04 -24.78 18.80
C TYR A 362 20.56 -23.36 19.11
N CYS A 363 20.78 -22.40 18.21
CA CYS A 363 20.27 -21.04 18.38
C CYS A 363 18.75 -21.00 18.48
N LYS A 364 18.03 -21.66 17.57
CA LYS A 364 16.56 -21.70 17.64
C LYS A 364 16.08 -22.39 18.91
N ASN A 365 16.70 -23.49 19.32
CA ASN A 365 16.35 -24.14 20.58
C ASN A 365 16.51 -23.21 21.79
N ALA A 366 17.63 -22.51 21.91
CA ALA A 366 17.86 -21.57 23.01
C ALA A 366 16.81 -20.44 23.01
N ILE A 367 16.60 -19.80 21.86
CA ILE A 367 15.63 -18.70 21.70
C ILE A 367 14.20 -19.14 22.02
N PHE A 368 13.75 -20.27 21.48
CA PHE A 368 12.38 -20.72 21.69
C PHE A 368 12.11 -21.26 23.10
N HIS A 369 13.10 -21.84 23.79
CA HIS A 369 12.94 -22.18 25.21
C HIS A 369 12.76 -20.94 26.07
N GLU A 370 13.50 -19.87 25.79
CA GLU A 370 13.37 -18.59 26.51
C GLU A 370 11.97 -17.99 26.29
N ILE A 371 11.50 -17.99 25.03
CA ILE A 371 10.14 -17.54 24.70
C ILE A 371 9.09 -18.42 25.38
N LEU A 372 9.23 -19.75 25.37
CA LEU A 372 8.31 -20.69 26.01
C LEU A 372 8.16 -20.43 27.51
N SER A 373 9.30 -20.23 28.20
CA SER A 373 9.32 -19.94 29.64
C SER A 373 8.61 -18.62 29.97
N ALA A 374 8.92 -17.56 29.22
CA ALA A 374 8.30 -16.25 29.40
C ALA A 374 6.80 -16.25 29.02
N ALA A 375 6.43 -16.93 27.95
CA ALA A 375 5.05 -17.08 27.49
C ALA A 375 4.19 -17.84 28.51
N ALA A 376 4.70 -18.95 29.05
CA ALA A 376 4.01 -19.72 30.09
C ALA A 376 3.77 -18.89 31.36
N SER A 377 4.78 -18.10 31.77
CA SER A 377 4.67 -17.19 32.92
C SER A 377 3.60 -16.10 32.72
N ASP A 378 3.39 -15.68 31.47
CA ASP A 378 2.37 -14.70 31.10
C ASP A 378 1.00 -15.35 30.78
N GLY A 379 0.89 -16.67 30.94
CA GLY A 379 -0.36 -17.44 30.76
C GLY A 379 -0.69 -17.80 29.31
N PHE A 380 0.29 -17.86 28.42
CA PHE A 380 0.16 -18.36 27.05
C PHE A 380 0.63 -19.82 26.96
N THR A 381 -0.20 -20.70 26.41
CA THR A 381 0.08 -22.15 26.27
C THR A 381 0.46 -22.57 24.86
N GLU A 382 0.23 -21.71 23.87
CA GLU A 382 0.49 -21.96 22.46
C GLU A 382 1.41 -20.88 21.89
N ILE A 383 2.35 -21.29 21.04
CA ILE A 383 3.35 -20.40 20.44
C ILE A 383 3.30 -20.52 18.93
N MET A 384 3.40 -19.39 18.24
CA MET A 384 3.51 -19.31 16.80
C MET A 384 4.80 -18.63 16.32
N ASP A 385 5.23 -18.97 15.11
CA ASP A 385 6.32 -18.32 14.40
C ASP A 385 5.94 -17.87 12.97
N GLY A 386 6.81 -17.05 12.37
CA GLY A 386 6.60 -16.47 11.04
C GLY A 386 6.96 -17.37 9.86
N THR A 387 7.15 -18.68 10.03
CA THR A 387 7.46 -19.58 8.90
C THR A 387 6.27 -19.61 7.92
N ASN A 388 6.54 -19.37 6.63
CA ASN A 388 5.54 -19.28 5.57
C ASN A 388 5.56 -20.51 4.64
N ALA A 389 4.60 -20.62 3.71
CA ALA A 389 4.45 -21.79 2.84
C ALA A 389 5.52 -21.90 1.73
N SER A 390 6.29 -20.84 1.48
CA SER A 390 7.40 -20.86 0.51
C SER A 390 8.74 -21.26 1.14
N ASP A 391 8.81 -21.40 2.46
CA ASP A 391 10.01 -21.87 3.14
C ASP A 391 10.21 -23.37 2.91
N ASP A 392 11.41 -23.75 2.46
CA ASP A 392 11.75 -25.15 2.25
C ASP A 392 11.69 -25.91 3.59
N ALA A 393 10.86 -26.94 3.59
CA ALA A 393 10.50 -27.74 4.75
C ALA A 393 11.52 -28.84 5.05
N ASP A 394 12.26 -29.26 4.02
CA ASP A 394 13.06 -30.46 4.12
C ASP A 394 14.49 -30.10 4.59
N ASP A 395 14.88 -30.74 5.69
CA ASP A 395 16.26 -30.86 6.20
C ASP A 395 16.97 -29.58 6.72
N ARG A 396 16.28 -28.47 6.93
CA ARG A 396 16.89 -27.28 7.58
C ARG A 396 16.97 -27.45 9.11
N PRO A 397 18.17 -27.35 9.73
CA PRO A 397 18.35 -27.59 11.18
C PRO A 397 17.44 -26.76 12.09
N GLY A 398 17.14 -25.51 11.72
CA GLY A 398 16.23 -24.66 12.51
C GLY A 398 14.76 -25.12 12.50
N MET A 399 14.29 -25.72 11.40
CA MET A 399 12.89 -26.18 11.30
C MET A 399 12.64 -27.41 12.18
N ARG A 400 13.67 -28.25 12.36
CA ARG A 400 13.63 -29.40 13.27
C ARG A 400 13.32 -28.97 14.71
N ALA A 401 13.99 -27.92 15.21
CA ALA A 401 13.76 -27.39 16.56
C ALA A 401 12.30 -26.94 16.78
N LEU A 402 11.70 -26.23 15.82
CA LEU A 402 10.30 -25.80 15.92
C LEU A 402 9.32 -26.97 16.07
N LYS A 403 9.55 -28.03 15.29
CA LYS A 403 8.71 -29.24 15.30
C LYS A 403 8.80 -29.97 16.63
N GLU A 404 10.00 -30.11 17.18
CA GLU A 404 10.23 -30.74 18.50
C GLU A 404 9.59 -29.92 19.63
N LEU A 405 9.63 -28.59 19.53
CA LEU A 405 9.04 -27.66 20.49
C LEU A 405 7.54 -27.42 20.30
N LYS A 406 6.90 -28.08 19.33
CA LYS A 406 5.47 -27.95 18.99
C LYS A 406 5.04 -26.50 18.72
N VAL A 407 5.92 -25.71 18.11
CA VAL A 407 5.61 -24.35 17.67
C VAL A 407 4.75 -24.42 16.41
N LEU A 408 3.66 -23.66 16.39
CA LEU A 408 2.78 -23.57 15.23
C LEU A 408 3.34 -22.57 14.22
N SER A 409 3.19 -22.85 12.93
CA SER A 409 3.58 -21.94 11.85
C SER A 409 2.34 -21.58 11.04
N PRO A 410 1.50 -20.62 11.49
CA PRO A 410 0.15 -20.40 10.95
C PRO A 410 0.17 -20.07 9.45
N LEU A 411 1.11 -19.23 9.02
CA LEU A 411 1.25 -18.83 7.63
C LEU A 411 1.50 -20.06 6.73
N ARG A 412 2.36 -20.98 7.17
CA ARG A 412 2.60 -22.24 6.48
C ARG A 412 1.40 -23.18 6.53
N LEU A 413 0.78 -23.37 7.71
CA LEU A 413 -0.39 -24.24 7.88
C LEU A 413 -1.57 -23.78 7.01
N CYS A 414 -1.71 -22.47 6.80
CA CYS A 414 -2.75 -21.85 5.99
C CYS A 414 -2.37 -21.70 4.51
N GLY A 415 -1.20 -22.18 4.07
CA GLY A 415 -0.76 -22.10 2.67
C GLY A 415 -0.37 -20.71 2.18
N VAL A 416 -0.09 -19.77 3.09
CA VAL A 416 0.30 -18.39 2.76
C VAL A 416 1.75 -18.37 2.26
N THR A 417 1.92 -18.13 0.96
CA THR A 417 3.24 -18.00 0.31
C THR A 417 3.89 -16.65 0.66
N LYS A 418 5.21 -16.55 0.46
CA LYS A 418 5.95 -15.29 0.68
C LYS A 418 5.41 -14.13 -0.16
N LYS A 419 5.04 -14.41 -1.42
CA LYS A 419 4.46 -13.42 -2.34
C LYS A 419 3.11 -12.91 -1.82
N ALA A 420 2.19 -13.83 -1.53
CA ALA A 420 0.87 -13.49 -1.00
C ALA A 420 0.98 -12.73 0.33
N LEU A 421 1.91 -13.13 1.20
CA LEU A 421 2.16 -12.44 2.46
C LEU A 421 2.57 -10.98 2.25
N ARG A 422 3.49 -10.69 1.31
CA ARG A 422 3.88 -9.31 1.00
C ARG A 422 2.69 -8.50 0.47
N GLU A 423 1.82 -9.10 -0.33
CA GLU A 423 0.58 -8.48 -0.83
C GLU A 423 -0.38 -8.16 0.32
N TYR A 424 -0.70 -9.13 1.17
CA TYR A 424 -1.53 -8.92 2.36
C TYR A 424 -0.93 -7.88 3.31
N SER A 425 0.37 -7.94 3.56
CA SER A 425 1.11 -6.98 4.39
C SER A 425 1.07 -5.56 3.81
N ARG A 426 1.13 -5.43 2.48
CA ARG A 426 1.01 -4.13 1.79
C ARG A 426 -0.41 -3.59 1.89
N ASN A 427 -1.42 -4.44 1.70
CA ASN A 427 -2.83 -4.07 1.83
C ASN A 427 -3.18 -3.69 3.28
N ALA A 428 -2.49 -4.29 4.26
CA ALA A 428 -2.56 -3.93 5.67
C ALA A 428 -1.83 -2.61 6.02
N GLY A 429 -1.07 -2.02 5.08
CA GLY A 429 -0.34 -0.77 5.29
C GLY A 429 0.96 -0.90 6.10
N LEU A 430 1.48 -2.11 6.31
CA LEU A 430 2.67 -2.33 7.14
C LEU A 430 3.94 -1.89 6.41
N PHE A 431 4.75 -1.00 6.99
CA PHE A 431 6.00 -0.53 6.36
C PHE A 431 7.01 -1.65 6.07
N THR A 432 6.89 -2.78 6.76
CA THR A 432 7.75 -3.96 6.60
C THR A 432 7.41 -4.81 5.38
N TRP A 433 6.35 -4.50 4.62
CA TRP A 433 5.85 -5.32 3.50
C TRP A 433 6.93 -5.63 2.44
N ASN A 434 7.86 -4.70 2.22
CA ASN A 434 8.97 -4.84 1.27
C ASN A 434 10.35 -4.90 1.94
N LYS A 435 10.40 -5.17 3.25
CA LYS A 435 11.67 -5.30 3.98
C LYS A 435 12.41 -6.56 3.49
N PRO A 436 13.70 -6.47 3.12
CA PRO A 436 14.46 -7.63 2.67
C PRO A 436 14.69 -8.61 3.84
N ALA A 437 14.92 -9.88 3.50
CA ALA A 437 15.26 -10.88 4.50
C ALA A 437 16.71 -10.67 4.98
N TYR A 438 16.86 -10.26 6.25
CA TYR A 438 18.16 -10.15 6.89
C TYR A 438 18.56 -11.50 7.49
N ALA A 439 19.77 -11.92 7.16
CA ALA A 439 20.37 -13.09 7.78
C ALA A 439 21.16 -12.65 9.02
N CYS A 440 21.08 -13.45 10.08
CA CYS A 440 21.90 -13.33 11.29
C CYS A 440 23.37 -13.00 10.98
N LEU A 441 23.98 -12.12 11.79
CA LEU A 441 25.38 -11.68 11.65
C LEU A 441 26.37 -12.86 11.64
N ALA A 442 26.10 -13.93 12.38
CA ALA A 442 26.94 -15.14 12.38
C ALA A 442 27.08 -15.83 11.01
N THR A 443 26.23 -15.51 10.03
CA THR A 443 26.38 -16.00 8.64
C THR A 443 27.56 -15.38 7.89
N ARG A 444 28.13 -14.30 8.42
CA ARG A 444 29.33 -13.65 7.87
C ARG A 444 30.62 -14.37 8.29
N ILE A 445 30.53 -15.23 9.29
CA ILE A 445 31.65 -16.01 9.85
C ILE A 445 31.57 -17.46 9.31
N PRO A 446 32.66 -18.02 8.75
CA PRO A 446 32.70 -19.39 8.25
C PRO A 446 32.33 -20.43 9.32
N ALA A 447 31.60 -21.46 8.93
CA ALA A 447 31.27 -22.57 9.83
C ALA A 447 32.55 -23.25 10.33
N GLY A 448 32.56 -23.65 11.61
CA GLY A 448 33.72 -24.18 12.33
C GLY A 448 34.63 -23.11 12.92
N THR A 449 34.47 -21.84 12.55
CA THR A 449 35.20 -20.73 13.18
C THR A 449 34.42 -20.21 14.39
N ALA A 450 35.04 -20.27 15.57
CA ALA A 450 34.44 -19.79 16.81
C ALA A 450 34.00 -18.33 16.71
N ILE A 451 32.77 -18.04 17.13
CA ILE A 451 32.17 -16.71 17.13
C ILE A 451 32.42 -16.04 18.48
N ASN A 452 32.75 -14.76 18.47
CA ASN A 452 32.77 -13.92 19.67
C ASN A 452 32.03 -12.61 19.42
N SER A 453 31.73 -11.87 20.49
CA SER A 453 30.97 -10.62 20.41
C SER A 453 31.73 -9.50 19.67
N ALA A 454 33.06 -9.46 19.79
CA ALA A 454 33.88 -8.43 19.16
C ALA A 454 33.77 -8.48 17.63
N ILE A 455 33.92 -9.67 17.02
CA ILE A 455 33.82 -9.78 15.56
C ILE A 455 32.40 -9.51 15.04
N LEU A 456 31.36 -9.85 15.80
CA LEU A 456 29.98 -9.53 15.42
C LEU A 456 29.74 -8.02 15.42
N SER A 457 30.26 -7.32 16.43
CA SER A 457 30.24 -5.85 16.51
C SER A 457 30.97 -5.21 15.33
N ASP A 458 32.12 -5.75 14.93
CA ASP A 458 32.87 -5.24 13.78
C ASP A 458 32.16 -5.49 12.45
N VAL A 459 31.51 -6.65 12.28
CA VAL A 459 30.67 -6.94 11.10
C VAL A 459 29.47 -6.01 11.04
N GLU A 460 28.74 -5.82 12.13
CA GLU A 460 27.59 -4.93 12.20
C GLU A 460 27.99 -3.48 11.90
N TRP A 461 29.08 -3.02 12.51
CA TRP A 461 29.64 -1.70 12.24
C TRP A 461 29.99 -1.55 10.76
N ALA A 462 30.67 -2.52 10.17
CA ALA A 462 31.04 -2.48 8.75
C ALA A 462 29.80 -2.41 7.86
N GLU A 463 28.80 -3.27 8.10
CA GLU A 463 27.58 -3.26 7.30
C GLU A 463 26.79 -1.95 7.46
N THR A 464 26.76 -1.37 8.66
CA THR A 464 26.14 -0.07 8.92
C THR A 464 26.81 1.05 8.12
N GLU A 465 28.14 1.08 8.10
CA GLU A 465 28.89 2.09 7.35
C GLU A 465 28.74 1.93 5.83
N LEU A 466 28.73 0.70 5.31
CA LEU A 466 28.44 0.47 3.89
C LEU A 466 27.04 0.97 3.51
N SER A 467 26.03 0.72 4.36
CA SER A 467 24.68 1.25 4.13
C SER A 467 24.66 2.79 4.10
N ARG A 468 25.41 3.46 4.99
CA ARG A 468 25.55 4.93 4.99
C ARG A 468 26.22 5.47 3.73
N LEU A 469 27.11 4.70 3.13
CA LEU A 469 27.77 5.03 1.86
C LEU A 469 26.88 4.78 0.63
N GLY A 470 25.65 4.31 0.82
CA GLY A 470 24.66 4.10 -0.24
C GLY A 470 24.65 2.69 -0.83
N PHE A 471 25.40 1.75 -0.26
CA PHE A 471 25.28 0.34 -0.65
C PHE A 471 23.98 -0.25 -0.11
N PHE A 472 23.42 -1.21 -0.84
CA PHE A 472 22.23 -1.98 -0.46
C PHE A 472 22.40 -3.44 -0.90
N ASP A 473 21.70 -4.38 -0.27
CA ASP A 473 21.81 -5.82 -0.61
C ASP A 473 23.26 -6.33 -0.77
N PHE A 474 24.07 -6.14 0.27
CA PHE A 474 25.46 -6.59 0.32
C PHE A 474 25.71 -7.42 1.59
N ARG A 475 26.91 -8.02 1.68
CA ARG A 475 27.39 -8.74 2.88
C ARG A 475 28.86 -8.44 3.12
N VAL A 476 29.24 -8.25 4.38
CA VAL A 476 30.66 -8.16 4.79
C VAL A 476 31.05 -9.47 5.45
N ARG A 477 31.59 -10.41 4.68
CA ARG A 477 32.07 -11.69 5.23
C ARG A 477 33.44 -11.51 5.85
N VAL A 478 33.75 -12.30 6.87
CA VAL A 478 35.03 -12.21 7.59
C VAL A 478 35.77 -13.54 7.59
N ARG A 479 37.11 -13.49 7.58
CA ARG A 479 37.97 -14.67 7.74
C ARG A 479 39.16 -14.33 8.63
N LYS A 480 39.59 -15.29 9.45
CA LYS A 480 40.88 -15.16 10.15
C LYS A 480 42.02 -15.28 9.15
N GLU A 481 43.07 -14.50 9.33
CA GLU A 481 44.28 -14.57 8.48
C GLU A 481 45.11 -15.81 8.79
N ASP A 482 45.12 -16.26 10.04
CA ASP A 482 45.76 -17.50 10.50
C ASP A 482 44.74 -18.42 11.18
N GLU A 483 44.78 -19.72 10.85
CA GLU A 483 43.92 -20.76 11.45
C GLU A 483 44.34 -21.17 12.88
N THR A 484 45.32 -20.49 13.46
CA THR A 484 45.73 -20.72 14.85
C THR A 484 44.67 -20.19 15.82
N GLU A 485 44.40 -20.93 16.90
CA GLU A 485 43.37 -20.56 17.90
C GLU A 485 43.58 -19.17 18.52
N THR A 486 44.83 -18.67 18.50
CA THR A 486 45.24 -17.40 19.08
C THR A 486 45.12 -16.20 18.13
N SER A 487 44.81 -16.39 16.85
CA SER A 487 44.68 -15.27 15.91
C SER A 487 43.42 -14.46 16.22
N THR A 488 43.64 -13.17 16.51
CA THR A 488 42.61 -12.13 16.72
C THR A 488 42.38 -11.27 15.49
N SER A 489 43.19 -11.46 14.44
CA SER A 489 43.13 -10.71 13.20
C SER A 489 42.01 -11.21 12.29
N TRP A 490 41.27 -10.28 11.69
CA TRP A 490 40.21 -10.57 10.73
C TRP A 490 40.39 -9.78 9.44
N SER A 491 40.14 -10.46 8.33
CA SER A 491 40.01 -9.89 7.00
C SER A 491 38.55 -9.75 6.62
N ALA A 492 38.19 -8.67 5.94
CA ALA A 492 36.86 -8.43 5.39
C ALA A 492 36.82 -8.77 3.89
N ARG A 493 35.78 -9.48 3.47
CA ARG A 493 35.45 -9.77 2.07
C ARG A 493 34.07 -9.22 1.75
N LEU A 494 34.03 -8.23 0.88
CA LEU A 494 32.82 -7.56 0.43
C LEU A 494 32.12 -8.40 -0.63
N GLN A 495 30.83 -8.66 -0.44
CA GLN A 495 29.95 -9.25 -1.46
C GLN A 495 28.86 -8.23 -1.80
N ILE A 496 28.96 -7.63 -2.98
CA ILE A 496 27.99 -6.64 -3.50
C ILE A 496 27.33 -7.16 -4.77
N THR A 497 26.24 -6.53 -5.20
CA THR A 497 25.63 -6.83 -6.50
C THR A 497 26.39 -6.14 -7.64
N GLU A 498 26.27 -6.66 -8.86
CA GLU A 498 26.93 -6.09 -10.05
C GLU A 498 26.62 -4.61 -10.29
N ALA A 499 25.36 -4.21 -10.10
CA ALA A 499 24.92 -2.82 -10.23
C ALA A 499 25.65 -1.82 -9.30
N GLN A 500 26.31 -2.30 -8.24
CA GLN A 500 27.00 -1.48 -7.25
C GLN A 500 28.51 -1.36 -7.49
N LEU A 501 29.06 -2.03 -8.51
CA LEU A 501 30.47 -1.88 -8.88
C LEU A 501 30.88 -0.43 -9.17
N PRO A 502 30.09 0.39 -9.90
CA PRO A 502 30.45 1.79 -10.13
C PRO A 502 30.57 2.58 -8.81
N LEU A 503 29.62 2.37 -7.89
CA LEU A 503 29.64 3.01 -6.57
C LEU A 503 30.87 2.56 -5.74
N LEU A 504 31.23 1.27 -5.81
CA LEU A 504 32.44 0.77 -5.17
C LEU A 504 33.70 1.45 -5.71
N LEU A 505 33.82 1.61 -7.03
CA LEU A 505 34.98 2.29 -7.63
C LEU A 505 35.04 3.76 -7.23
N GLU A 506 33.90 4.45 -7.21
CA GLU A 506 33.78 5.83 -6.76
C GLU A 506 34.20 5.99 -5.29
N LYS A 507 33.68 5.12 -4.40
CA LYS A 507 33.93 5.20 -2.95
C LYS A 507 35.14 4.39 -2.48
N ARG A 508 35.92 3.79 -3.38
CA ARG A 508 36.96 2.78 -3.06
C ARG A 508 37.92 3.22 -1.98
N SER A 509 38.51 4.40 -2.14
CA SER A 509 39.54 4.92 -1.21
C SER A 509 38.97 5.19 0.18
N VAL A 510 37.76 5.75 0.24
CA VAL A 510 37.05 6.02 1.50
C VAL A 510 36.72 4.70 2.18
N LEU A 511 36.08 3.77 1.46
CA LEU A 511 35.69 2.46 1.98
C LEU A 511 36.89 1.65 2.51
N LEU A 512 37.98 1.62 1.75
CA LEU A 512 39.20 0.91 2.16
C LEU A 512 39.79 1.52 3.42
N SER A 513 39.92 2.86 3.49
CA SER A 513 40.44 3.55 4.67
C SER A 513 39.59 3.30 5.91
N LEU A 514 38.26 3.27 5.73
CA LEU A 514 37.30 3.02 6.79
C LEU A 514 37.46 1.60 7.33
N LEU A 515 37.30 0.59 6.49
CA LEU A 515 37.33 -0.82 6.92
C LEU A 515 38.70 -1.25 7.48
N LYS A 516 39.80 -0.67 6.98
CA LYS A 516 41.15 -0.92 7.53
C LYS A 516 41.34 -0.47 8.97
N THR A 517 40.40 0.27 9.56
CA THR A 517 40.44 0.60 11.00
C THR A 517 40.11 -0.59 11.90
N ARG A 518 39.43 -1.62 11.38
CA ARG A 518 39.01 -2.81 12.15
C ARG A 518 39.35 -4.15 11.49
N PHE A 519 39.72 -4.15 10.21
CA PHE A 519 40.11 -5.36 9.47
C PHE A 519 41.52 -5.22 8.89
N ASP A 520 42.32 -6.28 9.00
CA ASP A 520 43.71 -6.30 8.55
C ASP A 520 43.83 -6.30 7.04
N SER A 521 42.85 -6.85 6.34
CA SER A 521 42.74 -6.80 4.89
C SER A 521 41.30 -6.68 4.43
N VAL A 522 41.10 -6.08 3.26
CA VAL A 522 39.79 -5.84 2.64
C VAL A 522 39.85 -6.32 1.20
N SER A 523 38.94 -7.21 0.83
CA SER A 523 38.86 -7.82 -0.50
C SER A 523 37.46 -7.71 -1.08
N LEU A 524 37.35 -7.76 -2.40
CA LEU A 524 36.08 -7.87 -3.12
C LEU A 524 35.89 -9.31 -3.58
N ASP A 525 34.70 -9.85 -3.36
CA ASP A 525 34.29 -11.09 -4.00
C ASP A 525 33.98 -10.85 -5.48
N LEU A 526 34.73 -11.48 -6.38
CA LEU A 526 34.47 -11.40 -7.82
C LEU A 526 33.30 -12.31 -8.25
N GLU A 527 32.94 -13.30 -7.43
CA GLU A 527 31.64 -13.97 -7.52
C GLU A 527 30.60 -13.08 -6.82
N LEU A 528 30.11 -12.11 -7.57
CA LEU A 528 29.22 -11.08 -7.04
C LEU A 528 27.89 -11.67 -6.56
N ARG A 529 27.28 -10.97 -5.62
CA ARG A 529 26.00 -11.36 -5.03
C ARG A 529 24.89 -11.23 -6.07
N ALA A 530 24.10 -12.29 -6.25
CA ALA A 530 22.83 -12.21 -6.96
C ALA A 530 21.84 -11.35 -6.14
N PRO A 531 21.05 -10.47 -6.78
CA PRO A 531 20.05 -9.66 -6.10
C PRO A 531 19.08 -10.52 -5.29
N SER A 532 18.82 -10.11 -4.05
CA SER A 532 17.81 -10.71 -3.19
C SER A 532 16.42 -10.41 -3.75
N CYS A 533 15.58 -11.43 -3.93
CA CYS A 533 14.22 -11.32 -4.49
C CYS A 533 13.19 -10.67 -3.53
#